data_AF-A0A8H7NBS0-F1
#
_entry.id   AF-A0A8H7NBS0-F1
#
_cell.length_a   1.000
_cell.length_b   1.000
_cell.length_c   1.000
_cell.angle_alpha   90.00
_cell.angle_beta   90.00
_cell.angle_gamma   90.00
#
_symmetry.space_group_name_H-M   'P 1'
#
loop_
_entity.id
_entity.type
_entity.pdbx_description
1 polymer ?
#
loop_
_entity_poly.entity_id
_entity_poly.type
_entity_poly.pdbx_seq_one_letter_code
_entity_poly.pdbx_strand_id
1 'polypeptide(L)'
;MLTETKSDVHPGNLLLGLNNNSLFKALEDNEFSHPVPRKELSDRTIYFSRLMKPKVGPLLLSDFGEVRLGPGPHVGDIMPIMYRAPETLLCMRWSYPVDIWSVGLTAWNLLEGKPLFSALKSDGTLSDGAHFSELIAALGPPPASLLARHRERALEYLDENGKWGDFAPIPAEKTLEASETKLTDKTKFLQFIRRALTWDPNERPTAKELLRDPWLL
;
A
#
# COMPACT_ATOMS: atom_id res chain seq x y z
N MET A 1 23.85 9.36 -8.22
CA MET A 1 23.09 8.25 -7.64
C MET A 1 21.99 7.89 -8.62
N LEU A 2 21.90 6.64 -9.04
CA LEU A 2 20.74 6.16 -9.78
C LEU A 2 19.58 6.09 -8.79
N THR A 3 18.51 6.83 -9.05
CA THR A 3 17.25 6.70 -8.30
C THR A 3 16.41 5.64 -9.00
N GLU A 4 15.88 4.71 -8.24
CA GLU A 4 15.00 3.63 -8.70
C GLU A 4 13.65 3.80 -8.02
N THR A 5 12.56 3.52 -8.73
CA THR A 5 11.20 3.54 -8.17
C THR A 5 10.61 2.14 -8.30
N LYS A 6 10.21 1.54 -7.17
CA LYS A 6 9.72 0.16 -7.10
C LYS A 6 8.27 0.03 -7.55
N SER A 7 7.46 1.07 -7.29
CA SER A 7 6.03 1.24 -7.59
C SER A 7 5.06 0.22 -6.97
N ASP A 8 5.55 -0.92 -6.51
CA ASP A 8 4.74 -2.01 -5.97
C ASP A 8 5.33 -2.52 -4.64
N VAL A 9 5.30 -1.66 -3.62
CA VAL A 9 5.71 -1.98 -2.25
C VAL A 9 4.46 -2.30 -1.43
N HIS A 10 4.28 -3.58 -1.09
CA HIS A 10 3.22 -4.06 -0.23
C HIS A 10 3.66 -5.33 0.51
N PRO A 11 2.94 -5.79 1.55
CA PRO A 11 3.36 -6.96 2.34
C PRO A 11 3.60 -8.26 1.55
N GLY A 12 2.98 -8.41 0.37
CA GLY A 12 3.19 -9.58 -0.49
C GLY A 12 4.56 -9.61 -1.18
N ASN A 13 5.21 -8.45 -1.32
CA ASN A 13 6.54 -8.28 -1.91
C ASN A 13 7.64 -8.12 -0.84
N LEU A 14 7.33 -8.49 0.40
CA LEU A 14 8.25 -8.44 1.54
C LEU A 14 8.55 -9.85 2.02
N LEU A 15 9.76 -10.33 1.74
CA LEU A 15 10.23 -11.65 2.11
C LEU A 15 10.89 -11.60 3.49
N LEU A 16 10.49 -12.50 4.38
CA LEU A 16 11.15 -12.68 5.67
C LEU A 16 12.28 -13.69 5.53
N GLY A 17 13.52 -13.23 5.75
CA GLY A 17 14.69 -14.10 5.79
C GLY A 17 14.66 -15.00 7.03
N LEU A 18 15.10 -16.25 6.86
CA LEU A 18 15.31 -17.20 7.96
C LEU A 18 16.80 -17.47 8.14
N ASN A 19 17.31 -17.23 9.35
CA ASN A 19 18.70 -17.49 9.70
C ASN A 19 18.92 -18.89 10.31
N ASN A 20 17.87 -19.73 10.41
CA ASN A 20 17.96 -21.04 11.04
C ASN A 20 17.15 -22.09 10.27
N ASN A 21 17.85 -23.13 9.81
CA ASN A 21 17.28 -24.25 9.07
C ASN A 21 16.38 -25.18 9.90
N SER A 22 16.37 -25.05 11.23
CA SER A 22 15.51 -25.87 12.10
C SER A 22 14.02 -25.66 11.82
N LEU A 23 13.63 -24.47 11.35
CA LEU A 23 12.25 -24.20 10.94
C LEU A 23 11.87 -24.95 9.66
N PHE A 24 12.80 -25.07 8.71
CA PHE A 24 12.60 -25.89 7.51
C PHE A 24 12.57 -27.38 7.85
N LYS A 25 13.42 -27.83 8.78
CA LYS A 25 13.41 -29.21 9.30
C LYS A 25 12.04 -29.59 9.86
N ALA A 26 11.50 -28.74 10.74
CA ALA A 26 10.16 -28.97 11.29
C ALA A 26 9.09 -28.97 10.20
N LEU A 27 9.22 -28.12 9.17
CA LEU A 27 8.27 -28.10 8.05
C LEU A 27 8.35 -29.39 7.23
N GLU A 28 9.56 -29.85 6.92
CA GLU A 28 9.84 -31.11 6.23
C GLU A 28 9.28 -32.31 7.02
N ASP A 29 9.57 -32.41 8.31
CA ASP A 29 9.08 -33.50 9.18
C ASP A 29 7.54 -33.51 9.25
N ASN A 30 6.92 -32.32 9.28
CA ASN A 30 5.47 -32.18 9.26
C ASN A 30 4.87 -32.54 7.88
N GLU A 31 5.54 -32.21 6.79
CA GLU A 31 5.10 -32.58 5.44
C GLU A 31 5.23 -34.09 5.21
N PHE A 32 6.27 -34.71 5.76
CA PHE A 32 6.46 -36.15 5.70
C PHE A 32 5.42 -36.92 6.54
N SER A 33 5.13 -36.43 7.76
CA SER A 33 4.20 -37.10 8.68
C SER A 33 2.72 -36.81 8.37
N HIS A 34 2.41 -35.63 7.85
CA HIS A 34 1.04 -35.16 7.61
C HIS A 34 0.97 -34.35 6.32
N PRO A 35 1.13 -34.97 5.13
CA PRO A 35 1.24 -34.23 3.87
C PRO A 35 0.06 -33.29 3.61
N VAL A 36 0.34 -32.11 3.05
CA VAL A 36 -0.73 -31.16 2.72
C VAL A 36 -1.65 -31.73 1.63
N PRO A 37 -2.91 -31.28 1.59
CA PRO A 37 -3.77 -31.55 0.44
C PRO A 37 -3.06 -31.15 -0.86
N ARG A 38 -3.09 -32.06 -1.84
CA ARG A 38 -2.48 -31.84 -3.14
C ARG A 38 -3.40 -32.30 -4.26
N LYS A 39 -3.33 -31.61 -5.39
CA LYS A 39 -4.03 -31.96 -6.63
C LYS A 39 -3.01 -32.41 -7.66
N GLU A 40 -3.08 -33.67 -8.03
CA GLU A 40 -2.23 -34.24 -9.08
C GLU A 40 -2.90 -34.01 -10.43
N LEU A 41 -2.18 -33.36 -11.34
CA LEU A 41 -2.54 -33.16 -12.75
C LEU A 41 -1.55 -33.97 -13.61
N SER A 42 -1.83 -34.12 -14.90
CA SER A 42 -0.97 -34.90 -15.80
C SER A 42 0.44 -34.32 -15.96
N ASP A 43 0.61 -33.00 -15.78
CA ASP A 43 1.87 -32.28 -15.98
C ASP A 43 2.50 -31.74 -14.69
N ARG A 44 1.74 -31.65 -13.58
CA ARG A 44 2.20 -31.07 -12.32
C ARG A 44 1.38 -31.49 -11.12
N THR A 45 1.95 -31.33 -9.94
CA THR A 45 1.23 -31.43 -8.67
C THR A 45 1.12 -30.06 -8.04
N ILE A 46 -0.10 -29.69 -7.66
CA ILE A 46 -0.40 -28.43 -6.95
C ILE A 46 -0.55 -28.77 -5.47
N TYR A 47 0.28 -28.19 -4.63
CA TYR A 47 0.26 -28.39 -3.18
C TYR A 47 -0.44 -27.22 -2.49
N PHE A 48 -1.22 -27.51 -1.45
CA PHE A 48 -1.73 -26.45 -0.58
C PHE A 48 -0.59 -25.86 0.25
N SER A 49 -0.48 -24.54 0.33
CA SER A 49 0.61 -23.89 1.07
C SER A 49 0.52 -24.20 2.56
N ARG A 50 1.61 -24.72 3.13
CA ARG A 50 1.76 -24.85 4.58
C ARG A 50 2.30 -23.54 5.15
N LEU A 51 1.52 -22.90 6.02
CA LEU A 51 1.94 -21.67 6.68
C LEU A 51 3.03 -21.97 7.72
N MET A 52 4.05 -21.13 7.75
CA MET A 52 5.03 -21.07 8.83
C MET A 52 4.98 -19.71 9.51
N LYS A 53 5.28 -19.68 10.81
CA LYS A 53 5.56 -18.44 11.52
C LYS A 53 7.08 -18.24 11.54
N PRO A 54 7.65 -17.49 10.60
CA PRO A 54 9.08 -17.19 10.64
C PRO A 54 9.43 -16.45 11.93
N LYS A 55 10.65 -16.64 12.42
CA LYS A 55 11.19 -15.78 13.47
C LYS A 55 11.48 -14.40 12.88
N VAL A 56 11.44 -13.38 13.73
CA VAL A 56 11.83 -12.01 13.35
C VAL A 56 13.24 -12.05 12.73
N GLY A 57 13.37 -11.49 11.54
CA GLY A 57 14.58 -11.50 10.72
C GLY A 57 14.57 -10.33 9.73
N PRO A 58 15.65 -10.17 8.95
CA PRO A 58 15.71 -9.11 7.95
C PRO A 58 14.56 -9.28 6.93
N LEU A 59 13.90 -8.16 6.64
CA LEU A 59 12.86 -8.07 5.62
C LEU A 59 13.52 -7.67 4.30
N LEU A 60 13.32 -8.48 3.27
CA LEU A 60 13.90 -8.26 1.95
C LEU A 60 12.81 -7.90 0.97
N LEU A 61 13.01 -6.82 0.23
CA LEU A 61 12.13 -6.43 -0.87
C LEU A 61 12.34 -7.39 -2.05
N SER A 62 11.25 -7.80 -2.68
CA SER A 62 11.27 -8.68 -3.85
C SER A 62 10.48 -8.11 -5.03
N ASP A 63 10.42 -8.89 -6.10
CA ASP A 63 9.63 -8.64 -7.31
C ASP A 63 9.93 -7.31 -8.01
N PHE A 64 11.13 -7.16 -8.57
CA PHE A 64 11.55 -5.93 -9.24
C PHE A 64 11.04 -5.82 -10.69
N GLY A 65 10.02 -6.60 -11.09
CA GLY A 65 9.49 -6.62 -12.46
C GLY A 65 8.94 -5.28 -12.96
N GLU A 66 8.36 -4.49 -12.04
CA GLU A 66 7.76 -3.18 -12.38
C GLU A 66 8.64 -1.97 -12.09
N VAL A 67 9.91 -2.18 -11.71
CA VAL A 67 10.82 -1.07 -11.38
C VAL A 67 11.00 -0.14 -12.57
N ARG A 68 11.01 1.17 -12.29
CA ARG A 68 11.44 2.19 -13.25
C ARG A 68 12.75 2.82 -12.78
N LEU A 69 13.72 2.85 -13.70
CA LEU A 69 15.04 3.44 -13.47
C LEU A 69 15.03 4.93 -13.82
N GLY A 70 15.80 5.71 -13.06
CA GLY A 70 15.99 7.13 -13.29
C GLY A 70 15.13 8.02 -12.38
N PRO A 71 15.41 9.33 -12.35
CA PRO A 71 14.76 10.27 -11.43
C PRO A 71 13.28 10.54 -11.74
N GLY A 72 12.78 10.02 -12.86
CA GLY A 72 11.48 10.38 -13.38
C GLY A 72 11.45 11.86 -13.84
N PRO A 73 10.25 12.46 -13.95
CA PRO A 73 8.98 11.84 -13.66
C PRO A 73 8.54 10.87 -14.77
N HIS A 74 7.94 9.76 -14.38
CA HIS A 74 7.46 8.66 -15.22
C HIS A 74 5.96 8.80 -15.51
N VAL A 75 5.45 8.00 -16.44
CA VAL A 75 4.03 7.93 -16.82
C VAL A 75 3.55 6.48 -16.81
N GLY A 76 2.22 6.30 -16.77
CA GLY A 76 1.58 5.00 -16.86
C GLY A 76 1.01 4.52 -15.52
N ASP A 77 0.28 3.41 -15.61
CA ASP A 77 -0.37 2.74 -14.49
C ASP A 77 0.58 1.72 -13.88
N ILE A 78 0.86 1.89 -12.58
CA ILE A 78 1.93 1.18 -11.88
C ILE A 78 1.52 0.63 -10.52
N MET A 79 0.31 0.94 -10.05
CA MET A 79 -0.15 0.56 -8.73
C MET A 79 -1.53 -0.08 -8.83
N PRO A 80 -1.78 -1.19 -8.11
CA PRO A 80 -3.13 -1.72 -7.97
C PRO A 80 -4.05 -0.67 -7.32
N ILE A 81 -5.33 -0.65 -7.70
CA ILE A 81 -6.29 0.43 -7.34
C ILE A 81 -6.26 0.78 -5.85
N MET A 82 -6.35 -0.22 -4.97
CA MET A 82 -6.38 -0.03 -3.50
C MET A 82 -5.07 0.54 -2.89
N TYR A 83 -3.97 0.53 -3.64
CA TYR A 83 -2.68 1.06 -3.22
C TYR A 83 -2.29 2.35 -3.94
N ARG A 84 -3.05 2.76 -4.98
CA ARG A 84 -2.74 3.93 -5.81
C ARG A 84 -2.53 5.18 -4.97
N ALA A 85 -1.40 5.85 -5.21
CA ALA A 85 -1.12 7.17 -4.70
C ALA A 85 -1.97 8.24 -5.42
N PRO A 86 -2.24 9.40 -4.79
CA PRO A 86 -3.05 10.48 -5.37
C PRO A 86 -2.65 10.90 -6.78
N GLU A 87 -1.35 11.06 -7.03
CA GLU A 87 -0.82 11.44 -8.34
C GLU A 87 -1.09 10.38 -9.41
N THR A 88 -1.16 9.09 -9.03
CA THR A 88 -1.52 8.01 -9.97
C THR A 88 -3.01 7.97 -10.26
N LEU A 89 -3.88 8.20 -9.25
CA LEU A 89 -5.34 8.31 -9.43
C LEU A 89 -5.73 9.49 -10.32
N LEU A 90 -4.99 10.59 -10.19
CA LEU A 90 -5.17 11.81 -10.96
C LEU A 90 -4.38 11.80 -12.27
N CYS A 91 -3.82 10.65 -12.68
CA CYS A 91 -3.09 10.46 -13.93
C CYS A 91 -1.96 11.49 -14.15
N MET A 92 -1.36 11.96 -13.06
CA MET A 92 -0.20 12.85 -13.10
C MET A 92 1.08 12.02 -13.29
N ARG A 93 2.14 12.71 -13.68
CA ARG A 93 3.47 12.09 -13.71
C ARG A 93 3.95 11.83 -12.28
N TRP A 94 4.70 10.75 -12.09
CA TRP A 94 5.09 10.27 -10.77
C TRP A 94 6.59 9.92 -10.71
N SER A 95 7.14 9.78 -9.51
CA SER A 95 8.54 9.36 -9.25
C SER A 95 8.58 8.63 -7.90
N TYR A 96 9.75 8.56 -7.25
CA TYR A 96 9.96 7.88 -5.97
C TYR A 96 8.95 8.19 -4.83
N PRO A 97 8.26 9.35 -4.75
CA PRO A 97 7.28 9.57 -3.68
C PRO A 97 6.10 8.58 -3.66
N VAL A 98 5.83 7.85 -4.76
CA VAL A 98 4.85 6.75 -4.77
C VAL A 98 5.31 5.57 -3.90
N ASP A 99 6.61 5.35 -3.76
CA ASP A 99 7.15 4.30 -2.89
C ASP A 99 6.98 4.69 -1.41
N ILE A 100 7.08 5.98 -1.08
CA ILE A 100 6.85 6.48 0.28
C ILE A 100 5.39 6.29 0.69
N TRP A 101 4.46 6.59 -0.23
CA TRP A 101 3.04 6.30 -0.05
C TRP A 101 2.81 4.80 0.22
N SER A 102 3.42 3.95 -0.61
CA SER A 102 3.33 2.49 -0.51
C SER A 102 3.91 1.95 0.80
N VAL A 103 5.00 2.54 1.31
CA VAL A 103 5.56 2.24 2.63
C VAL A 103 4.56 2.58 3.74
N GLY A 104 3.87 3.71 3.65
CA GLY A 104 2.81 4.09 4.59
C GLY A 104 1.69 3.05 4.64
N LEU A 105 1.16 2.65 3.48
CA LEU A 105 0.13 1.61 3.38
C LEU A 105 0.64 0.24 3.87
N THR A 106 1.91 -0.08 3.59
CA THR A 106 2.54 -1.32 4.06
C THR A 106 2.65 -1.35 5.58
N ALA A 107 3.11 -0.26 6.20
CA ALA A 107 3.20 -0.14 7.65
C ALA A 107 1.81 -0.31 8.30
N TRP A 108 0.78 0.30 7.70
CA TRP A 108 -0.60 0.09 8.11
C TRP A 108 -1.02 -1.37 8.04
N ASN A 109 -0.86 -2.01 6.89
CA ASN A 109 -1.31 -3.39 6.67
C ASN A 109 -0.61 -4.37 7.62
N LEU A 110 0.67 -4.16 7.90
CA LEU A 110 1.43 -5.00 8.84
C LEU A 110 0.94 -4.84 10.28
N LEU A 111 0.53 -3.63 10.67
CA LEU A 111 0.05 -3.33 12.01
C LEU A 111 -1.40 -3.81 12.22
N GLU A 112 -2.32 -3.40 11.34
CA GLU A 112 -3.75 -3.70 11.47
C GLU A 112 -4.11 -5.13 11.02
N GLY A 113 -3.30 -5.73 10.15
CA GLY A 113 -3.58 -7.04 9.54
C GLY A 113 -4.65 -7.00 8.45
N LYS A 114 -5.08 -5.80 8.03
CA LYS A 114 -6.06 -5.54 6.97
C LYS A 114 -5.68 -4.27 6.21
N PRO A 115 -6.07 -4.14 4.93
CA PRO A 115 -5.83 -2.92 4.18
C PRO A 115 -6.56 -1.70 4.78
N LEU A 116 -5.93 -0.53 4.68
CA LEU A 116 -6.58 0.75 5.04
C LEU A 116 -7.73 1.09 4.08
N PHE A 117 -7.51 0.84 2.79
CA PHE A 117 -8.45 1.16 1.72
C PHE A 117 -8.90 -0.11 1.01
N SER A 118 -10.21 -0.20 0.75
CA SER A 118 -10.81 -1.29 0.00
C SER A 118 -10.93 -0.97 -1.48
N ALA A 119 -11.12 0.31 -1.81
CA ALA A 119 -11.48 0.78 -3.14
C ALA A 119 -12.74 0.12 -3.75
N LEU A 120 -13.61 -0.44 -2.90
CA LEU A 120 -14.81 -1.16 -3.33
C LEU A 120 -16.02 -0.23 -3.38
N LYS A 121 -16.79 -0.34 -4.46
CA LYS A 121 -18.16 0.16 -4.52
C LYS A 121 -19.11 -0.75 -3.73
N SER A 122 -20.35 -0.29 -3.56
CA SER A 122 -21.42 -1.06 -2.89
C SER A 122 -21.76 -2.39 -3.57
N ASP A 123 -21.50 -2.52 -4.87
CA ASP A 123 -21.68 -3.74 -5.65
C ASP A 123 -20.48 -4.71 -5.59
N GLY A 124 -19.42 -4.36 -4.85
CA GLY A 124 -18.20 -5.16 -4.72
C GLY A 124 -17.20 -4.99 -5.88
N THR A 125 -17.43 -4.07 -6.81
CA THR A 125 -16.46 -3.75 -7.87
C THR A 125 -15.40 -2.75 -7.40
N LEU A 126 -14.16 -2.90 -7.88
CA LEU A 126 -13.08 -1.95 -7.60
C LEU A 126 -13.22 -0.68 -8.44
N SER A 127 -12.90 0.47 -7.86
CA SER A 127 -13.04 1.76 -8.55
C SER A 127 -12.12 2.83 -7.99
N ASP A 128 -11.50 3.61 -8.88
CA ASP A 128 -10.70 4.78 -8.49
C ASP A 128 -11.52 5.78 -7.68
N GLY A 129 -12.77 6.06 -8.09
CA GLY A 129 -13.64 6.97 -7.33
C GLY A 129 -13.98 6.49 -5.91
N ALA A 130 -14.13 5.18 -5.70
CA ALA A 130 -14.33 4.62 -4.35
C ALA A 130 -13.05 4.72 -3.52
N HIS A 131 -11.89 4.45 -4.13
CA HIS A 131 -10.60 4.65 -3.46
C HIS A 131 -10.40 6.11 -3.06
N PHE A 132 -10.65 7.05 -3.98
CA PHE A 132 -10.49 8.48 -3.74
C PHE A 132 -11.44 8.99 -2.64
N SER A 133 -12.67 8.48 -2.55
CA SER A 133 -13.59 8.85 -1.46
C SER A 133 -13.10 8.36 -0.09
N GLU A 134 -12.49 7.16 -0.03
CA GLU A 134 -11.84 6.66 1.19
C GLU A 134 -10.60 7.47 1.56
N LEU A 135 -9.81 7.94 0.57
CA LEU A 135 -8.70 8.87 0.83
C LEU A 135 -9.20 10.17 1.47
N ILE A 136 -10.31 10.74 0.97
CA ILE A 136 -10.91 11.95 1.55
C ILE A 136 -11.38 11.70 2.99
N ALA A 137 -12.01 10.56 3.26
CA ALA A 137 -12.45 10.21 4.61
C ALA A 137 -11.27 10.09 5.60
N ALA A 138 -10.15 9.49 5.16
CA ALA A 138 -8.99 9.27 6.01
C ALA A 138 -8.12 10.52 6.19
N LEU A 139 -7.92 11.31 5.12
CA LEU A 139 -6.91 12.37 5.05
C LEU A 139 -7.50 13.78 5.00
N GLY A 140 -8.82 13.90 4.85
CA GLY A 140 -9.48 15.16 4.50
C GLY A 140 -9.41 15.46 2.99
N PRO A 141 -10.01 16.58 2.56
CA PRO A 141 -10.09 16.93 1.14
C PRO A 141 -8.69 17.17 0.53
N PRO A 142 -8.49 16.83 -0.75
CA PRO A 142 -7.23 17.09 -1.45
C PRO A 142 -6.97 18.60 -1.59
N PRO A 143 -5.71 19.06 -1.56
CA PRO A 143 -5.38 20.45 -1.81
C PRO A 143 -5.80 20.92 -3.21
N ALA A 144 -6.38 22.12 -3.32
CA ALA A 144 -6.77 22.70 -4.61
C ALA A 144 -5.57 22.85 -5.58
N SER A 145 -4.38 23.13 -5.05
CA SER A 145 -3.14 23.20 -5.82
C SER A 145 -2.76 21.88 -6.47
N LEU A 146 -3.06 20.75 -5.82
CA LEU A 146 -2.85 19.41 -6.40
C LEU A 146 -3.86 19.17 -7.52
N LEU A 147 -5.16 19.39 -7.26
CA LEU A 147 -6.22 19.19 -8.26
C LEU A 147 -6.00 20.03 -9.53
N ALA A 148 -5.47 21.23 -9.39
CA ALA A 148 -5.17 22.12 -10.51
C ALA A 148 -4.08 21.59 -11.46
N ARG A 149 -3.19 20.67 -11.01
CA ARG A 149 -2.12 20.12 -11.85
C ARG A 149 -2.64 19.26 -13.01
N HIS A 150 -3.82 18.68 -12.87
CA HIS A 150 -4.48 17.92 -13.93
C HIS A 150 -6.01 18.05 -13.84
N ARG A 151 -6.49 19.27 -14.11
CA ARG A 151 -7.89 19.68 -13.88
C ARG A 151 -8.93 18.78 -14.54
N GLU A 152 -8.71 18.33 -15.77
CA GLU A 152 -9.66 17.47 -16.49
C GLU A 152 -9.92 16.15 -15.73
N ARG A 153 -8.85 15.46 -15.32
CA ARG A 153 -8.95 14.24 -14.50
C ARG A 153 -9.54 14.52 -13.12
N ALA A 154 -9.23 15.66 -12.51
CA ALA A 154 -9.84 16.03 -11.22
C ALA A 154 -11.37 16.22 -11.33
N LEU A 155 -11.85 16.76 -12.46
CA LEU A 155 -13.28 16.94 -12.73
C LEU A 155 -14.06 15.63 -12.92
N GLU A 156 -13.36 14.51 -13.10
CA GLU A 156 -13.99 13.17 -13.04
C GLU A 156 -14.35 12.74 -11.62
N TYR A 157 -13.85 13.42 -10.59
CA TYR A 157 -14.11 13.10 -9.18
C TYR A 157 -14.76 14.23 -8.41
N LEU A 158 -14.47 15.48 -8.75
CA LEU A 158 -14.95 16.69 -8.07
C LEU A 158 -15.62 17.65 -9.05
N ASP A 159 -16.55 18.48 -8.59
CA ASP A 159 -17.12 19.55 -9.40
C ASP A 159 -16.16 20.74 -9.57
N GLU A 160 -16.60 21.76 -10.33
CA GLU A 160 -15.79 22.96 -10.59
C GLU A 160 -15.43 23.77 -9.34
N ASN A 161 -16.16 23.58 -8.24
CA ASN A 161 -15.91 24.22 -6.95
C ASN A 161 -15.05 23.35 -6.02
N GLY A 162 -14.57 22.20 -6.50
CA GLY A 162 -13.79 21.24 -5.70
C GLY A 162 -14.64 20.45 -4.71
N LYS A 163 -15.96 20.40 -4.88
CA LYS A 163 -16.84 19.55 -4.09
C LYS A 163 -16.83 18.15 -4.68
N TRP A 164 -16.77 17.14 -3.81
CA TRP A 164 -16.83 15.74 -4.21
C TRP A 164 -18.08 15.45 -5.07
N GLY A 165 -17.87 14.79 -6.20
CA GLY A 165 -18.93 14.34 -7.09
C GLY A 165 -19.61 13.08 -6.54
N ASP A 166 -20.91 12.92 -6.78
CA ASP A 166 -21.75 11.86 -6.21
C ASP A 166 -21.49 10.44 -6.78
N PHE A 167 -20.24 10.11 -7.15
CA PHE A 167 -19.83 8.82 -7.71
C PHE A 167 -19.85 7.67 -6.70
N ALA A 168 -19.41 7.97 -5.48
CA ALA A 168 -19.41 7.08 -4.33
C ALA A 168 -19.57 7.94 -3.07
N PRO A 169 -20.31 7.51 -2.04
CA PRO A 169 -20.36 8.25 -0.79
C PRO A 169 -18.96 8.31 -0.15
N ILE A 170 -18.63 9.45 0.46
CA ILE A 170 -17.46 9.54 1.35
C ILE A 170 -17.83 8.83 2.66
N PRO A 171 -17.13 7.75 3.05
CA PRO A 171 -17.43 7.04 4.28
C PRO A 171 -16.86 7.80 5.48
N ALA A 172 -17.60 8.80 5.98
CA ALA A 172 -17.13 9.73 7.01
C ALA A 172 -16.67 9.06 8.32
N GLU A 173 -17.12 7.84 8.59
CA GLU A 173 -16.72 7.01 9.72
C GLU A 173 -15.34 6.35 9.55
N LYS A 174 -14.81 6.25 8.32
CA LYS A 174 -13.52 5.61 8.03
C LYS A 174 -12.34 6.58 8.12
N THR A 175 -12.24 7.30 9.23
CA THR A 175 -11.06 8.12 9.51
C THR A 175 -9.85 7.25 9.87
N LEU A 176 -8.64 7.81 9.83
CA LEU A 176 -7.45 7.10 10.32
C LEU A 176 -7.61 6.69 11.80
N GLU A 177 -8.12 7.60 12.63
CA GLU A 177 -8.38 7.34 14.05
C GLU A 177 -9.36 6.20 14.29
N ALA A 178 -10.46 6.15 13.54
CA ALA A 178 -11.48 5.12 13.71
C ALA A 178 -11.04 3.77 13.15
N SER A 179 -10.20 3.80 12.10
CA SER A 179 -9.74 2.60 11.41
C SER A 179 -8.62 1.86 12.15
N GLU A 180 -7.83 2.57 12.96
CA GLU A 180 -6.79 2.00 13.80
C GLU A 180 -7.39 1.41 15.08
N THR A 181 -7.10 0.13 15.33
CA THR A 181 -7.76 -0.66 16.39
C THR A 181 -6.80 -1.48 17.25
N LYS A 182 -5.49 -1.44 16.98
CA LYS A 182 -4.50 -2.32 17.59
C LYS A 182 -3.71 -1.66 18.71
N LEU A 183 -3.47 -0.36 18.62
CA LEU A 183 -2.61 0.39 19.53
C LEU A 183 -3.42 1.07 20.63
N THR A 184 -2.90 0.99 21.86
CA THR A 184 -3.44 1.77 22.98
C THR A 184 -3.08 3.25 22.84
N ASP A 185 -1.83 3.56 22.48
CA ASP A 185 -1.41 4.91 22.06
C ASP A 185 -1.02 4.86 20.58
N LYS A 186 -1.88 5.45 19.75
CA LYS A 186 -1.73 5.51 18.30
C LYS A 186 -1.17 6.84 17.81
N THR A 187 -0.86 7.79 18.70
CA THR A 187 -0.53 9.17 18.32
C THR A 187 0.66 9.24 17.36
N LYS A 188 1.78 8.62 17.75
CA LYS A 188 3.01 8.60 16.91
C LYS A 188 2.80 7.84 15.61
N PHE A 189 2.10 6.70 15.66
CA PHE A 189 1.84 5.89 14.48
C PHE A 189 0.98 6.65 13.46
N LEU A 190 -0.12 7.25 13.90
CA LEU A 190 -0.98 8.04 13.01
C LEU A 190 -0.26 9.27 12.46
N GLN A 191 0.65 9.87 13.23
CA GLN A 191 1.51 10.94 12.72
C GLN A 191 2.45 10.45 11.61
N PHE A 192 3.10 9.29 11.80
CA PHE A 192 3.91 8.63 10.78
C PHE A 192 3.09 8.36 9.51
N ILE A 193 1.89 7.78 9.65
CA ILE A 193 1.00 7.46 8.53
C ILE A 193 0.60 8.73 7.78
N ARG A 194 0.24 9.82 8.47
CA ARG A 194 -0.08 11.10 7.81
C ARG A 194 1.07 11.68 7.00
N ARG A 195 2.31 11.56 7.52
CA ARG A 195 3.51 12.01 6.79
C ARG A 195 3.73 11.18 5.52
N ALA A 196 3.56 9.87 5.59
CA ALA A 196 3.71 8.99 4.42
C ALA A 196 2.56 9.16 3.41
N LEU A 197 1.33 9.28 3.90
CA LEU A 197 0.10 9.43 3.11
C LEU A 197 -0.27 10.90 2.89
N THR A 198 0.71 11.75 2.62
CA THR A 198 0.45 13.15 2.26
C THR A 198 -0.04 13.26 0.82
N TRP A 199 -1.08 14.09 0.59
CA TRP A 199 -1.70 14.27 -0.73
C TRP A 199 -0.69 14.71 -1.80
N ASP A 200 0.07 15.77 -1.53
CA ASP A 200 1.06 16.28 -2.47
C ASP A 200 2.35 15.42 -2.42
N PRO A 201 2.75 14.76 -3.52
CA PRO A 201 3.99 13.99 -3.53
C PRO A 201 5.24 14.82 -3.24
N ASN A 202 5.22 16.14 -3.49
CA ASN A 202 6.36 17.02 -3.21
C ASN A 202 6.52 17.34 -1.71
N GLU A 203 5.48 17.13 -0.92
CA GLU A 203 5.48 17.34 0.53
C GLU A 203 5.76 16.03 1.30
N ARG A 204 5.82 14.88 0.61
CA ARG A 204 6.16 13.60 1.23
C ARG A 204 7.65 13.58 1.60
N PRO A 205 8.00 13.04 2.79
CA PRO A 205 9.38 12.90 3.18
C PRO A 205 10.11 11.89 2.30
N THR A 206 11.42 12.04 2.17
CA THR A 206 12.28 10.99 1.62
C THR A 206 12.30 9.78 2.57
N ALA A 207 12.67 8.60 2.05
CA ALA A 207 12.83 7.40 2.87
C ALA A 207 13.82 7.62 4.03
N LYS A 208 14.88 8.40 3.78
CA LYS A 208 15.91 8.74 4.79
C LYS A 208 15.34 9.60 5.93
N GLU A 209 14.43 10.53 5.62
CA GLU A 209 13.77 11.37 6.62
C GLU A 209 12.69 10.60 7.37
N LEU A 210 11.95 9.75 6.66
CA LEU A 210 10.90 8.91 7.25
C LEU A 210 11.48 7.85 8.19
N LEU A 211 12.68 7.32 7.90
CA LEU A 211 13.41 6.41 8.79
C LEU A 211 13.76 7.02 10.17
N ARG A 212 13.80 8.35 10.25
CA ARG A 212 14.09 9.08 11.50
C ARG A 212 12.82 9.54 12.23
N ASP A 213 11.66 9.05 11.81
CA ASP A 213 10.40 9.42 12.42
C ASP A 213 10.32 8.94 13.90
N PRO A 214 9.78 9.75 14.82
CA PRO A 214 9.66 9.39 16.24
C PRO A 214 8.84 8.14 16.55
N TRP A 215 8.05 7.62 15.61
CA TRP A 215 7.39 6.32 15.77
C TRP A 215 8.36 5.14 15.68
N LEU A 216 9.44 5.28 14.91
CA LEU A 216 10.46 4.25 14.70
C LEU A 216 11.62 4.33 15.71
N LEU A 217 11.61 5.34 16.60
CA LEU A 217 12.62 5.63 17.62
C LEU A 217 12.05 5.47 19.04
#